data_AF-A0A1G4X7V7-F1
#
_entry.id   AF-A0A1G4X7V7-F1
#
_cell.length_a   1.000
_cell.length_b   1.000
_cell.length_c   1.000
_cell.angle_alpha   90.00
_cell.angle_beta   90.00
_cell.angle_gamma   90.00
#
_symmetry.space_group_name_H-M   'P 1'
#
loop_
_entity.id
_entity.type
_entity.pdbx_description
1 polymer ?
#
loop_
_entity_poly.entity_id
_entity_poly.type
_entity_poly.pdbx_seq_one_letter_code
_entity_poly.pdbx_strand_id
1 'polypeptide(L)' 'MRYKVLIAPAEPSVDDRPNYSGVLADYDIEADSETEAGDLAFTRFCQEKPYHSLNRDDYIINVH' A
#
# COMPACT_ATOMS: atom_id res chain seq x y z
N MET A 1 4.04 -16.82 -7.66
CA MET A 1 2.73 -16.95 -6.96
C MET A 1 1.99 -15.62 -7.06
N ARG A 2 0.66 -15.61 -6.94
CA ARG A 2 -0.10 -14.35 -6.91
C ARG A 2 -0.47 -14.02 -5.48
N TYR A 3 -0.14 -12.79 -5.09
CA TYR A 3 -0.36 -12.25 -3.76
C TYR A 3 -1.27 -11.05 -3.84
N LYS A 4 -2.18 -10.95 -2.88
CA LYS A 4 -3.02 -9.78 -2.72
C LYS A 4 -2.37 -8.83 -1.72
N VAL A 5 -2.07 -7.61 -2.16
CA VAL A 5 -1.38 -6.60 -1.35
C VAL A 5 -2.28 -5.39 -1.10
N LEU A 6 -2.51 -5.08 0.17
CA LEU A 6 -3.30 -3.94 0.63
C LEU A 6 -2.39 -2.91 1.28
N ILE A 7 -2.46 -1.66 0.83
CA ILE A 7 -1.70 -0.55 1.38
C ILE A 7 -2.65 0.41 2.09
N ALA A 8 -2.40 0.69 3.36
CA ALA A 8 -3.14 1.60 4.23
C ALA A 8 -2.18 2.60 4.88
N PRO A 9 -2.61 3.77 5.36
CA PRO A 9 -1.73 4.67 6.11
C PRO A 9 -1.47 4.10 7.51
N ALA A 10 -0.25 4.24 8.03
CA ALA A 10 0.14 3.76 9.36
C ALA A 10 -0.48 4.60 10.49
N GLU A 11 -0.66 5.89 10.25
CA GLU A 11 -1.41 6.78 11.15
C GLU A 11 -2.74 7.18 10.50
N PRO A 12 -3.84 7.34 11.28
CA PRO A 12 -5.03 7.97 10.76
C PRO A 12 -4.64 9.38 10.31
N SER A 13 -4.71 9.65 8.99
CA SER A 13 -4.51 11.00 8.48
C SER A 13 -5.44 11.94 9.25
N VAL A 14 -4.87 12.94 9.93
CA VAL A 14 -5.57 13.96 10.74
C VAL A 14 -6.39 14.92 9.84
N ASP A 15 -6.74 14.51 8.62
CA ASP A 15 -7.60 15.27 7.72
C ASP A 15 -9.05 14.84 7.97
N ASP A 16 -9.81 15.74 8.58
CA ASP A 16 -11.23 15.70 8.97
C ASP A 16 -12.22 15.50 7.79
N ARG A 17 -11.87 14.67 6.80
CA ARG A 17 -12.75 14.31 5.69
C ARG A 17 -13.25 12.87 5.85
N PRO A 18 -14.56 12.63 5.69
CA PRO A 18 -15.09 11.29 5.81
C PRO A 18 -14.72 10.52 4.54
N ASN A 19 -13.76 9.59 4.61
CA ASN A 19 -13.58 8.62 3.53
C ASN A 19 -13.18 7.23 4.02
N TYR A 20 -14.23 6.44 4.22
CA TYR A 20 -14.43 5.04 3.83
C TYR A 20 -13.16 4.14 3.69
N SER A 21 -13.07 3.19 4.62
CA SER A 21 -12.30 1.93 4.64
C SER A 21 -10.78 1.93 4.88
N GLY A 22 -10.08 3.05 5.01
CA GLY A 22 -8.67 3.06 5.49
C GLY A 22 -7.64 2.37 4.58
N VAL A 23 -8.04 1.86 3.40
CA VAL A 23 -7.15 1.27 2.39
C VAL A 23 -6.93 2.27 1.27
N LEU A 24 -5.67 2.59 0.98
CA LEU A 24 -5.23 3.52 -0.07
C LEU A 24 -5.05 2.85 -1.42
N ALA A 25 -4.65 1.57 -1.43
CA ALA A 25 -4.50 0.79 -2.65
C ALA A 25 -4.65 -0.72 -2.39
N ASP A 26 -5.11 -1.43 -3.41
CA ASP A 26 -5.27 -2.89 -3.47
C ASP A 26 -4.64 -3.36 -4.78
N TYR A 27 -3.68 -4.29 -4.69
CA TYR A 27 -2.96 -4.84 -5.83
C TYR A 27 -2.96 -6.36 -5.81
N ASP A 28 -3.13 -6.96 -6.98
CA ASP A 28 -2.75 -8.35 -7.23
C ASP A 28 -1.35 -8.35 -7.87
N ILE A 29 -0.35 -8.86 -7.14
CA ILE A 29 1.06 -8.90 -7.57
C ILE A 29 1.48 -10.35 -7.78
N GLU A 30 2.09 -10.62 -8.93
CA GLU A 30 2.77 -11.89 -9.18
C GLU A 30 4.25 -11.76 -8.75
N ALA A 31 4.65 -12.55 -7.76
CA ALA A 31 6.00 -12.53 -7.18
C ALA A 31 6.41 -13.92 -6.70
N ASP A 32 7.69 -14.12 -6.40
CA ASP A 32 8.20 -15.39 -5.88
C ASP A 32 8.10 -15.49 -4.35
N SER A 33 7.86 -14.36 -3.66
CA SER A 33 7.67 -14.30 -2.20
C SER A 33 6.74 -13.18 -1.75
N GLU A 34 6.21 -13.28 -0.52
CA GLU A 34 5.38 -12.22 0.09
C GLU A 34 6.15 -10.90 0.25
N THR A 35 7.43 -10.98 0.64
CA THR A 35 8.30 -9.80 0.79
C THR A 35 8.44 -9.06 -0.54
N GLU A 36 8.75 -9.79 -1.62
CA GLU A 36 8.86 -9.23 -2.95
C GLU A 36 7.53 -8.66 -3.45
N ALA A 37 6.41 -9.34 -3.18
CA ALA A 37 5.09 -8.83 -3.53
C ALA A 37 4.79 -7.48 -2.86
N GLY A 38 5.13 -7.35 -1.57
CA GLY A 38 4.98 -6.10 -0.82
C GLY A 38 5.82 -4.95 -1.39
N ASP A 39 7.07 -5.20 -1.74
CA ASP A 39 7.97 -4.18 -2.29
C ASP A 39 7.56 -3.74 -3.71
N LEU A 40 7.10 -4.68 -4.55
CA LEU A 40 6.57 -4.38 -5.88
C LEU A 40 5.27 -3.58 -5.80
N ALA A 41 4.35 -3.96 -4.90
CA ALA A 41 3.11 -3.22 -4.66
C ALA A 41 3.40 -1.79 -4.18
N PHE A 42 4.34 -1.62 -3.25
CA PHE A 42 4.71 -0.30 -2.72
C PHE A 42 5.36 0.58 -3.79
N THR A 43 6.28 0.01 -4.58
CA THR A 43 6.92 0.72 -5.70
C THR A 43 5.87 1.23 -6.69
N ARG A 44 4.91 0.37 -7.04
CA ARG A 44 3.80 0.72 -7.93
C ARG A 44 2.90 1.80 -7.33
N PHE A 45 2.58 1.69 -6.05
CA PHE A 45 1.83 2.71 -5.33
C PHE A 45 2.50 4.08 -5.39
N CYS A 46 3.79 4.16 -5.12
CA CYS A 46 4.56 5.40 -5.21
C CYS A 46 4.56 6.01 -6.62
N GLN A 47 4.59 5.17 -7.66
CA GLN A 47 4.51 5.63 -9.06
C GLN A 47 3.13 6.17 -9.43
N GLU A 48 2.05 5.51 -8.98
CA GLU A 48 0.67 5.92 -9.26
C GLU A 48 0.23 7.12 -8.39
N LYS A 49 0.88 7.31 -7.24
CA LYS A 49 0.54 8.32 -6.23
C LYS A 49 1.76 9.17 -5.85
N PRO A 50 2.33 9.97 -6.77
CA PRO A 50 3.55 10.74 -6.52
C PRO A 50 3.37 11.86 -5.47
N TYR A 51 2.14 12.18 -5.09
CA TYR A 51 1.82 13.17 -4.04
C TYR A 51 1.72 12.56 -2.64
N HIS A 52 1.81 11.24 -2.51
CA HIS A 52 1.85 10.54 -1.24
C HIS A 52 3.31 10.41 -0.76
N SER A 53 3.50 10.16 0.54
CA SER A 53 4.83 9.91 1.09
C SER A 53 5.48 8.73 0.36
N LEU A 54 6.76 8.88 0.05
CA LEU A 54 7.57 7.79 -0.48
C LEU A 54 8.17 6.94 0.64
N ASN A 55 7.94 7.32 1.90
CA ASN A 55 8.47 6.62 3.05
C ASN A 55 7.58 5.42 3.39
N ARG A 56 8.16 4.22 3.36
CA ARG A 56 7.42 2.97 3.55
C ARG A 56 6.81 2.85 4.94
N ASP A 57 7.46 3.41 5.96
CA ASP A 57 7.00 3.37 7.35
C ASP A 57 5.71 4.17 7.59
N ASP A 58 5.33 5.08 6.68
CA ASP A 58 4.06 5.79 6.73
C ASP A 58 2.87 4.91 6.30
N TYR A 59 3.14 3.66 5.90
CA TYR A 59 2.15 2.74 5.36
C TYR A 59 2.18 1.37 6.03
N ILE A 60 0.99 0.80 6.19
CA ILE A 60 0.79 -0.61 6.52
C ILE A 60 0.58 -1.35 5.20
N ILE A 61 1.45 -2.32 4.93
CA ILE A 61 1.41 -3.16 3.72
C ILE A 61 1.08 -4.59 4.16
N ASN A 62 -0.16 -5.03 3.94
CA ASN A 62 -0.60 -6.39 4.23
C ASN A 62 -0.55 -7.24 2.96
N VAL A 63 0.12 -8.38 3.02
CA VAL A 63 0.25 -9.35 1.91
C VAL A 63 -0.51 -10.62 2.29
N HIS A 64 -1.31 -11.15 1.37
CA HIS A 64 -2.16 -12.34 1.53
C HIS A 64 -2.06 -13.30 0.35
#